data_AF-A0A2V5NFR3-F1
#
_entry.id   AF-A0A2V5NFR3-F1
#
_cell.length_a   1.000
_cell.length_b   1.000
_cell.length_c   1.000
_cell.angle_alpha   90.00
_cell.angle_beta   90.00
_cell.angle_gamma   90.00
#
_symmetry.space_group_name_H-M   'P 1'
#
loop_
_entity.id
_entity.type
_entity.pdbx_description
1 polymer ?
#
loop_
_entity_poly.entity_id
_entity_poly.type
_entity_poly.pdbx_seq_one_letter_code
_entity_poly.pdbx_strand_id
1 'polypeptide(L)'
;MAVQADGKILLGGGFTTVGGVPRNSLARLNANGTLDGAFDPNANSDVISMALQTDGKIIIGGFFTTVGATTRNGVARLNADGTLDSEFNSNLLFLTAMNRWVSSTTVQANGMVVIGGFFAVEDGTVRTNIARLYNNPAAQRLVVTSTSRVEWLRGGTSPEAQYVTLDLSTDGGTNWTSLGAGTRIPGGWELTGLSLPPTGRIRARARVIGGKRNGSSGLVETMAAYSLASVPPIKLTGPNRLGNGAFQFGFTNLSGVSYTALATTNLTLPSGNWTVLDLAMEISPGQFQFTDSAAINFPHRFYQIRSP
;
A
#
# COMPACT_ATOMS: atom_id res chain seq x y z
N MET A 1 -22.21 -10.54 0.29
CA MET A 1 -22.56 -9.09 0.31
C MET A 1 -21.31 -8.31 0.69
N ALA A 2 -21.12 -7.12 0.12
CA ALA A 2 -20.00 -6.24 0.44
C ALA A 2 -20.46 -4.78 0.46
N VAL A 3 -19.85 -3.91 1.27
CA VAL A 3 -20.14 -2.47 1.30
C VAL A 3 -18.95 -1.71 0.72
N GLN A 4 -19.20 -0.86 -0.28
CA GLN A 4 -18.21 -0.03 -0.94
C GLN A 4 -17.90 1.25 -0.13
N ALA A 5 -16.82 1.93 -0.51
CA ALA A 5 -16.36 3.17 0.12
C ALA A 5 -17.43 4.27 0.18
N ASP A 6 -18.28 4.34 -0.84
CA ASP A 6 -19.35 5.32 -1.02
C ASP A 6 -20.66 4.90 -0.34
N GLY A 7 -20.64 3.83 0.46
CA GLY A 7 -21.80 3.30 1.16
C GLY A 7 -22.73 2.44 0.29
N LYS A 8 -22.43 2.26 -1.00
CA LYS A 8 -23.20 1.33 -1.85
C LYS A 8 -22.97 -0.12 -1.43
N ILE A 9 -23.97 -0.96 -1.69
CA ILE A 9 -24.01 -2.34 -1.20
C ILE A 9 -24.01 -3.29 -2.40
N LEU A 10 -22.97 -4.13 -2.50
CA LEU A 10 -22.87 -5.18 -3.51
C LEU A 10 -23.52 -6.46 -3.00
N LEU A 11 -24.42 -7.01 -3.82
CA LEU A 11 -25.14 -8.26 -3.60
C LEU A 11 -24.61 -9.30 -4.56
N GLY A 12 -24.23 -10.47 -4.06
CA GLY A 12 -23.88 -11.64 -4.88
C GLY A 12 -24.63 -12.86 -4.37
N GLY A 13 -25.14 -13.71 -5.26
CA GLY A 13 -25.86 -14.94 -4.91
C GLY A 13 -26.54 -15.57 -6.11
N GLY A 14 -27.45 -16.53 -5.89
CA GLY A 14 -28.26 -17.17 -6.93
C GLY A 14 -29.63 -16.52 -7.07
N PHE A 15 -29.67 -15.25 -7.47
CA PHE A 15 -30.90 -14.50 -7.71
C PHE A 15 -30.97 -14.02 -9.16
N THR A 16 -32.19 -13.78 -9.67
CA THR A 16 -32.42 -13.29 -11.04
C THR A 16 -33.09 -11.92 -11.07
N THR A 17 -33.54 -11.41 -9.93
CA THR A 17 -34.18 -10.10 -9.80
C THR A 17 -33.81 -9.42 -8.48
N VAL A 18 -33.81 -8.09 -8.48
CA VAL A 18 -33.70 -7.26 -7.28
C VAL A 18 -34.70 -6.12 -7.41
N GLY A 19 -35.62 -5.99 -6.45
CA GLY A 19 -36.67 -4.96 -6.50
C GLY A 19 -37.56 -5.06 -7.75
N GLY A 20 -37.78 -6.28 -8.28
CA GLY A 20 -38.56 -6.52 -9.49
C GLY A 20 -37.83 -6.27 -10.82
N VAL A 21 -36.60 -5.74 -10.79
CA VAL A 21 -35.78 -5.52 -11.98
C VAL A 21 -34.86 -6.73 -12.21
N PRO A 22 -34.76 -7.26 -13.45
CA PRO A 22 -33.83 -8.34 -13.78
C PRO A 22 -32.39 -7.98 -13.42
N ARG A 23 -31.78 -8.77 -12.54
CA ARG A 23 -30.37 -8.66 -12.13
C ARG A 23 -29.90 -10.07 -11.80
N ASN A 24 -29.02 -10.61 -12.64
CA ASN A 24 -28.56 -11.97 -12.50
C ASN A 24 -27.31 -12.03 -11.63
N SER A 25 -27.47 -12.68 -10.47
CA SER A 25 -26.43 -13.13 -9.55
C SER A 25 -25.52 -12.07 -8.92
N LEU A 26 -25.56 -10.85 -9.43
CA LEU A 26 -24.79 -9.70 -8.96
C LEU A 26 -25.59 -8.42 -9.19
N ALA A 27 -25.71 -7.60 -8.14
CA ALA A 27 -26.38 -6.32 -8.17
C ALA A 27 -25.72 -5.35 -7.20
N ARG A 28 -26.02 -4.06 -7.37
CA ARG A 28 -25.61 -3.02 -6.42
C ARG A 28 -26.83 -2.24 -5.96
N LEU A 29 -26.88 -1.94 -4.67
CA LEU A 29 -27.82 -0.98 -4.10
C LEU A 29 -27.08 0.33 -3.81
N ASN A 30 -27.79 1.44 -3.96
CA ASN A 30 -27.40 2.72 -3.43
C ASN A 30 -27.34 2.68 -1.89
N ALA A 31 -26.69 3.67 -1.27
CA ALA A 31 -26.57 3.73 0.20
C ALA A 31 -27.93 3.79 0.93
N ASN A 32 -28.99 4.24 0.25
CA ASN A 32 -30.36 4.25 0.76
C ASN A 32 -31.12 2.93 0.53
N GLY A 33 -30.47 1.89 0.00
CA GLY A 33 -31.07 0.58 -0.27
C GLY A 33 -31.83 0.45 -1.60
N THR A 34 -31.97 1.52 -2.38
CA THR A 34 -32.58 1.44 -3.73
C THR A 34 -31.63 0.76 -4.73
N LEU A 35 -32.16 0.11 -5.77
CA LEU A 35 -31.33 -0.50 -6.81
C LEU A 35 -30.51 0.55 -7.57
N ASP A 36 -29.21 0.32 -7.74
CA ASP A 36 -28.39 1.05 -8.70
C ASP A 36 -28.65 0.48 -10.10
N GLY A 37 -29.54 1.16 -10.85
CA GLY A 37 -29.94 0.73 -12.18
C GLY A 37 -28.80 0.72 -13.20
N ALA A 38 -27.73 1.49 -12.99
CA ALA A 38 -26.61 1.56 -13.93
C ALA A 38 -25.62 0.38 -13.76
N PHE A 39 -25.65 -0.30 -12.62
CA PHE A 39 -24.76 -1.42 -12.34
C PHE A 39 -25.42 -2.76 -12.74
N ASP A 40 -25.04 -3.30 -13.90
CA ASP A 40 -25.56 -4.58 -14.42
C ASP A 40 -24.46 -5.45 -15.06
N PRO A 41 -23.65 -6.15 -14.24
CA PRO A 41 -22.59 -7.02 -14.75
C PRO A 41 -23.11 -8.30 -15.42
N ASN A 42 -24.33 -8.72 -15.07
CA ASN A 42 -25.03 -9.87 -15.64
C ASN A 42 -24.20 -11.17 -15.71
N ALA A 43 -23.79 -11.70 -14.54
CA ALA A 43 -23.11 -12.99 -14.47
C ALA A 43 -24.12 -14.13 -14.70
N ASN A 44 -23.76 -15.14 -15.51
CA ASN A 44 -24.71 -16.20 -15.89
C ASN A 44 -24.94 -17.29 -14.83
N SER A 45 -24.28 -17.21 -13.67
CA SER A 45 -24.47 -18.10 -12.54
C SER A 45 -24.00 -17.42 -11.24
N ASP A 46 -24.14 -18.10 -10.11
CA ASP A 46 -23.96 -17.55 -8.78
C ASP A 46 -22.60 -16.88 -8.59
N VAL A 47 -22.63 -15.63 -8.12
CA VAL A 47 -21.46 -14.94 -7.57
C VAL A 47 -21.45 -15.14 -6.06
N ILE A 48 -20.47 -15.91 -5.56
CA ILE A 48 -20.42 -16.31 -4.15
C ILE A 48 -19.23 -15.72 -3.40
N SER A 49 -18.36 -14.96 -4.04
CA SER A 49 -17.26 -14.27 -3.38
C SER A 49 -16.99 -12.94 -4.07
N MET A 50 -16.61 -11.95 -3.28
CA MET A 50 -16.19 -10.63 -3.79
C MET A 50 -15.02 -10.11 -2.95
N ALA A 51 -14.11 -9.39 -3.59
CA ALA A 51 -13.09 -8.60 -2.91
C ALA A 51 -13.05 -7.21 -3.53
N LEU A 52 -12.95 -6.18 -2.68
CA LEU A 52 -13.03 -4.78 -3.10
C LEU A 52 -11.63 -4.17 -3.17
N GLN A 53 -11.43 -3.30 -4.16
CA GLN A 53 -10.18 -2.59 -4.39
C GLN A 53 -10.36 -1.08 -4.19
N THR A 54 -9.28 -0.39 -3.83
CA THR A 54 -9.29 1.06 -3.56
C THR A 54 -9.55 1.92 -4.80
N ASP A 55 -9.30 1.39 -5.99
CA ASP A 55 -9.65 2.04 -7.27
C ASP A 55 -11.13 1.85 -7.65
N GLY A 56 -11.94 1.29 -6.75
CA GLY A 56 -13.36 1.04 -6.95
C GLY A 56 -13.67 -0.23 -7.75
N LYS A 57 -12.64 -0.95 -8.25
CA LYS A 57 -12.83 -2.23 -8.93
C LYS A 57 -13.20 -3.34 -7.96
N ILE A 58 -13.85 -4.36 -8.51
CA ILE A 58 -14.43 -5.47 -7.75
C ILE A 58 -13.93 -6.78 -8.35
N ILE A 59 -13.23 -7.58 -7.54
CA ILE A 59 -12.96 -8.98 -7.90
C ILE A 59 -14.19 -9.80 -7.53
N ILE A 60 -14.67 -10.62 -8.45
CA ILE A 60 -15.79 -11.54 -8.23
C ILE A 60 -15.34 -12.98 -8.42
N GLY A 61 -15.90 -13.89 -7.62
CA GLY A 61 -15.66 -15.32 -7.67
C GLY A 61 -16.97 -16.10 -7.59
N GLY A 62 -17.12 -17.15 -8.40
CA GLY A 62 -18.30 -18.01 -8.33
C GLY A 62 -18.36 -19.15 -9.34
N PHE A 63 -19.59 -19.53 -9.68
CA PHE A 63 -19.90 -20.65 -10.58
C PHE A 63 -20.14 -20.21 -12.04
N PHE A 64 -20.08 -18.91 -12.31
CA PHE A 64 -20.34 -18.35 -13.63
C PHE A 64 -19.26 -18.75 -14.64
N THR A 65 -19.67 -18.83 -15.91
CA THR A 65 -18.79 -19.04 -17.07
C THR A 65 -18.75 -17.82 -17.98
N THR A 66 -19.66 -16.86 -17.77
CA THR A 66 -19.69 -15.59 -18.48
C THR A 66 -20.09 -14.45 -17.54
N VAL A 67 -19.63 -13.25 -17.88
CA VAL A 67 -20.08 -11.97 -17.31
C VAL A 67 -20.49 -11.10 -18.49
N GLY A 68 -21.77 -10.75 -18.56
CA GLY A 68 -22.38 -10.22 -19.77
C GLY A 68 -22.25 -11.23 -20.91
N ALA A 69 -21.74 -10.79 -22.06
CA ALA A 69 -21.50 -11.66 -23.22
C ALA A 69 -20.09 -12.28 -23.26
N THR A 70 -19.23 -12.01 -22.27
CA THR A 70 -17.81 -12.38 -22.30
C THR A 70 -17.52 -13.58 -21.41
N THR A 71 -16.82 -14.58 -21.97
CA THR A 71 -16.36 -15.76 -21.22
C THR A 71 -15.44 -15.36 -20.08
N ARG A 72 -15.84 -15.73 -18.86
CA ARG A 72 -15.09 -15.57 -17.61
C ARG A 72 -15.45 -16.73 -16.69
N ASN A 73 -14.51 -17.62 -16.49
CA ASN A 73 -14.76 -18.88 -15.82
C ASN A 73 -14.45 -18.76 -14.33
N GLY A 74 -15.48 -18.47 -13.56
CA GLY A 74 -15.48 -18.47 -12.10
C GLY A 74 -14.75 -17.28 -11.47
N VAL A 75 -13.94 -16.51 -12.18
CA VAL A 75 -13.33 -15.28 -11.68
C VAL A 75 -13.35 -14.17 -12.73
N ALA A 76 -13.59 -12.95 -12.28
CA ALA A 76 -13.48 -11.74 -13.09
C ALA A 76 -13.16 -10.53 -12.21
N ARG A 77 -12.71 -9.45 -12.84
CA ARG A 77 -12.65 -8.12 -12.23
C ARG A 77 -13.66 -7.22 -12.96
N LEU A 78 -14.41 -6.43 -12.20
CA LEU A 78 -15.32 -5.43 -12.70
C LEU A 78 -14.75 -4.05 -12.43
N ASN A 79 -15.02 -3.12 -13.33
CA ASN A 79 -14.85 -1.70 -13.10
C ASN A 79 -15.86 -1.18 -12.06
N ALA A 80 -15.64 0.03 -11.55
CA ALA A 80 -16.51 0.63 -10.54
C ALA A 80 -17.95 0.86 -11.03
N ASP A 81 -18.18 0.94 -12.34
CA ASP A 81 -19.49 1.05 -12.97
C ASP A 81 -20.18 -0.32 -13.19
N GLY A 82 -19.49 -1.43 -12.93
CA GLY A 82 -20.00 -2.79 -13.12
C GLY A 82 -19.68 -3.40 -14.48
N THR A 83 -19.06 -2.65 -15.39
CA THR A 83 -18.55 -3.21 -16.65
C THR A 83 -17.40 -4.18 -16.39
N LEU A 84 -17.23 -5.17 -17.27
CA LEU A 84 -16.14 -6.13 -17.16
C LEU A 84 -14.79 -5.46 -17.47
N ASP A 85 -13.81 -5.65 -16.59
CA ASP A 85 -12.45 -5.21 -16.84
C ASP A 85 -11.73 -6.21 -17.78
N SER A 86 -11.50 -5.78 -19.01
CA SER A 86 -10.83 -6.58 -20.04
C SER A 86 -9.34 -6.80 -19.78
N GLU A 87 -8.68 -5.93 -19.02
CA GLU A 87 -7.24 -6.02 -18.73
C GLU A 87 -6.94 -7.09 -17.68
N PHE A 88 -7.91 -7.43 -16.83
CA PHE A 88 -7.78 -8.53 -15.88
C PHE A 88 -7.98 -9.87 -16.57
N ASN A 89 -7.00 -10.36 -17.33
CA ASN A 89 -7.10 -11.70 -17.92
C ASN A 89 -6.53 -12.76 -16.97
N SER A 90 -7.41 -13.39 -16.19
CA SER A 90 -7.04 -14.58 -15.44
C SER A 90 -6.94 -15.75 -16.42
N ASN A 91 -5.72 -16.16 -16.79
CA ASN A 91 -5.46 -17.36 -17.59
C ASN A 91 -5.77 -18.65 -16.79
N LEU A 92 -6.96 -18.75 -16.21
CA LEU A 92 -7.46 -20.00 -15.67
C LEU A 92 -7.78 -20.89 -16.87
N LEU A 93 -6.86 -21.79 -17.18
CA LEU A 93 -7.04 -22.84 -18.18
C LEU A 93 -7.48 -24.12 -17.51
N PHE A 94 -8.30 -24.86 -18.25
CA PHE A 94 -9.32 -25.67 -17.65
C PHE A 94 -9.27 -27.07 -18.29
N LEU A 95 -8.54 -28.02 -17.68
CA LEU A 95 -8.40 -29.42 -18.13
C LEU A 95 -9.70 -30.23 -18.35
N THR A 96 -10.80 -30.08 -17.57
CA THR A 96 -12.09 -30.79 -17.80
C THR A 96 -13.37 -30.02 -17.36
N ALA A 97 -14.43 -30.02 -18.18
CA ALA A 97 -15.62 -29.15 -18.02
C ALA A 97 -16.48 -29.33 -16.74
N MET A 98 -16.25 -30.35 -15.92
CA MET A 98 -17.11 -30.68 -14.78
C MET A 98 -16.63 -30.00 -13.49
N ASN A 99 -17.52 -29.22 -12.86
CA ASN A 99 -17.42 -28.64 -11.49
C ASN A 99 -16.40 -27.52 -11.23
N ARG A 100 -16.29 -26.53 -12.11
CA ARG A 100 -15.26 -25.47 -12.00
C ARG A 100 -15.82 -24.20 -11.39
N TRP A 101 -15.36 -23.81 -10.21
CA TRP A 101 -15.79 -22.58 -9.58
C TRP A 101 -14.73 -22.01 -8.64
N VAL A 102 -14.77 -20.69 -8.47
CA VAL A 102 -14.00 -20.01 -7.44
C VAL A 102 -14.92 -19.77 -6.25
N SER A 103 -14.57 -20.42 -5.14
CA SER A 103 -15.37 -20.35 -3.92
C SER A 103 -14.95 -19.20 -3.00
N SER A 104 -13.72 -18.71 -3.14
CA SER A 104 -13.14 -17.70 -2.28
C SER A 104 -12.18 -16.82 -3.08
N THR A 105 -12.27 -15.51 -2.89
CA THR A 105 -11.37 -14.50 -3.44
C THR A 105 -10.89 -13.59 -2.32
N THR A 106 -9.63 -13.18 -2.36
CA THR A 106 -9.09 -12.13 -1.48
C THR A 106 -8.00 -11.36 -2.21
N VAL A 107 -7.88 -10.07 -1.90
CA VAL A 107 -6.83 -9.21 -2.44
C VAL A 107 -5.77 -9.02 -1.34
N GLN A 108 -4.54 -9.37 -1.65
CA GLN A 108 -3.40 -9.23 -0.75
C GLN A 108 -2.95 -7.77 -0.65
N ALA A 109 -2.18 -7.42 0.37
CA ALA A 109 -1.70 -6.05 0.58
C ALA A 109 -0.88 -5.47 -0.60
N ASN A 110 -0.25 -6.33 -1.41
CA ASN A 110 0.49 -5.93 -2.62
C ASN A 110 -0.38 -5.84 -3.89
N GLY A 111 -1.68 -6.07 -3.77
CA GLY A 111 -2.64 -6.02 -4.87
C GLY A 111 -2.90 -7.36 -5.53
N MET A 112 -2.07 -8.39 -5.35
CA MET A 112 -2.32 -9.71 -5.96
C MET A 112 -3.60 -10.35 -5.44
N VAL A 113 -4.25 -11.15 -6.29
CA VAL A 113 -5.49 -11.84 -5.92
C VAL A 113 -5.15 -13.28 -5.55
N VAL A 114 -5.61 -13.74 -4.39
CA VAL A 114 -5.59 -15.17 -4.05
C VAL A 114 -6.99 -15.73 -4.22
N ILE A 115 -7.08 -16.84 -4.95
CA ILE A 115 -8.32 -17.56 -5.20
C ILE A 115 -8.25 -18.97 -4.63
N GLY A 116 -9.39 -19.45 -4.13
CA GLY A 116 -9.59 -20.82 -3.65
C GLY A 116 -10.87 -21.42 -4.22
N GLY A 117 -10.84 -22.66 -4.67
CA GLY A 117 -11.97 -23.25 -5.38
C GLY A 117 -11.69 -24.65 -5.91
N PHE A 118 -12.51 -25.10 -6.85
CA PHE A 118 -12.24 -26.29 -7.64
C PHE A 118 -11.86 -25.84 -9.04
N PHE A 119 -10.56 -25.75 -9.29
CA PHE A 119 -10.00 -25.36 -10.58
C PHE A 119 -8.60 -25.96 -10.72
N ALA A 120 -8.11 -25.95 -11.96
CA ALA A 120 -6.71 -26.15 -12.28
C ALA A 120 -6.21 -24.87 -12.99
N VAL A 121 -4.92 -24.56 -12.87
CA VAL A 121 -4.23 -23.51 -13.63
C VAL A 121 -3.02 -24.15 -14.28
N GLU A 122 -2.79 -23.88 -15.56
CA GLU A 122 -1.59 -24.32 -16.27
C GLU A 122 -0.71 -23.10 -16.57
N ASP A 123 0.32 -22.91 -15.74
CA ASP A 123 1.38 -21.90 -15.90
C ASP A 123 2.75 -22.55 -16.14
N GLY A 124 2.77 -23.70 -16.83
CA GLY A 124 3.94 -24.59 -16.93
C GLY A 124 4.01 -25.63 -15.80
N THR A 125 3.15 -25.53 -14.78
CA THR A 125 2.89 -26.59 -13.79
C THR A 125 1.40 -26.58 -13.42
N VAL A 126 0.77 -27.74 -13.27
CA VAL A 126 -0.66 -27.80 -12.90
C VAL A 126 -0.81 -27.43 -11.42
N ARG A 127 -1.44 -26.29 -11.13
CA ARG A 127 -1.85 -25.91 -9.77
C ARG A 127 -3.33 -26.17 -9.60
N THR A 128 -3.70 -26.92 -8.57
CA THR A 128 -5.11 -27.18 -8.25
C THR A 128 -5.54 -26.44 -7.00
N ASN A 129 -6.81 -26.04 -6.97
CA ASN A 129 -7.57 -25.55 -5.82
C ASN A 129 -7.16 -24.19 -5.24
N ILE A 130 -5.89 -23.79 -5.31
CA ILE A 130 -5.38 -22.50 -4.83
C ILE A 130 -4.46 -21.91 -5.89
N ALA A 131 -4.69 -20.64 -6.23
CA ALA A 131 -3.82 -19.88 -7.11
C ALA A 131 -3.69 -18.44 -6.63
N ARG A 132 -2.54 -17.84 -6.94
CA ARG A 132 -2.30 -16.42 -6.79
C ARG A 132 -2.22 -15.80 -8.17
N LEU A 133 -3.22 -15.00 -8.53
CA LEU A 133 -3.34 -14.35 -9.82
C LEU A 133 -2.60 -13.02 -9.83
N TYR A 134 -2.00 -12.73 -10.98
CA TYR A 134 -1.47 -11.40 -11.23
C TYR A 134 -2.60 -10.37 -11.18
N ASN A 135 -2.24 -9.20 -10.68
CA ASN A 135 -3.07 -8.01 -10.63
C ASN A 135 -2.15 -6.80 -10.82
N ASN A 136 -2.71 -5.65 -11.14
CA ASN A 136 -1.91 -4.41 -11.20
C ASN A 136 -1.34 -4.14 -9.78
N PRO A 137 -0.24 -3.37 -9.63
CA PRO A 137 0.36 -3.14 -8.33
C PRO A 137 -0.53 -2.29 -7.40
N ALA A 138 -0.52 -2.64 -6.11
CA ALA A 138 -1.07 -1.80 -5.06
C ALA A 138 -0.11 -0.65 -4.73
N ALA A 139 -0.68 0.51 -4.38
CA ALA A 139 0.06 1.65 -3.84
C ALA A 139 -0.42 1.97 -2.43
N GLN A 140 0.49 2.24 -1.50
CA GLN A 140 0.13 2.69 -0.15
C GLN A 140 1.22 3.56 0.49
N ARG A 141 0.81 4.46 1.37
CA ARG A 141 1.70 5.32 2.16
C ARG A 141 1.12 5.55 3.54
N LEU A 142 1.82 5.10 4.58
CA LEU A 142 1.53 5.42 5.97
C LEU A 142 2.48 6.52 6.41
N VAL A 143 1.96 7.68 6.80
CA VAL A 143 2.76 8.86 7.10
C VAL A 143 2.22 9.61 8.32
N VAL A 144 3.13 10.07 9.17
CA VAL A 144 2.83 11.04 10.22
C VAL A 144 3.13 12.41 9.63
N THR A 145 2.09 13.23 9.44
CA THR A 145 2.21 14.54 8.77
C THR A 145 2.48 15.67 9.75
N SER A 146 2.13 15.48 11.02
CA SER A 146 2.39 16.40 12.13
C SER A 146 2.25 15.65 13.46
N THR A 147 2.52 16.32 14.58
CA THR A 147 2.32 15.75 15.93
C THR A 147 0.87 15.38 16.21
N SER A 148 -0.09 15.91 15.44
CA SER A 148 -1.52 15.70 15.66
C SER A 148 -2.20 14.90 14.56
N ARG A 149 -1.49 14.44 13.52
CA ARG A 149 -2.11 13.82 12.34
C ARG A 149 -1.31 12.71 11.69
N VAL A 150 -1.97 11.57 11.49
CA VAL A 150 -1.48 10.43 10.71
C VAL A 150 -2.39 10.21 9.52
N GLU A 151 -1.81 9.91 8.35
CA GLU A 151 -2.54 9.46 7.16
C GLU A 151 -2.08 8.07 6.75
N TRP A 152 -3.02 7.25 6.30
CA TRP A 152 -2.77 6.00 5.60
C TRP A 152 -3.48 6.03 4.24
N LEU A 153 -2.72 6.42 3.23
CA LEU A 153 -3.18 6.48 1.85
C LEU A 153 -3.05 5.10 1.22
N ARG A 154 -4.08 4.69 0.47
CA ARG A 154 -4.16 3.43 -0.26
C ARG A 154 -4.70 3.71 -1.66
N GLY A 155 -4.07 3.13 -2.66
CA GLY A 155 -4.40 3.38 -4.06
C GLY A 155 -4.09 2.19 -4.95
N GLY A 156 -4.43 2.35 -6.22
CA GLY A 156 -4.38 1.26 -7.21
C GLY A 156 -5.25 0.10 -6.78
N THR A 157 -4.72 -1.11 -6.94
CA THR A 157 -5.41 -2.37 -6.65
C THR A 157 -5.37 -2.79 -5.19
N SER A 158 -4.92 -1.92 -4.28
CA SER A 158 -4.91 -2.20 -2.84
C SER A 158 -6.27 -2.72 -2.39
N PRO A 159 -6.34 -3.69 -1.48
CA PRO A 159 -7.62 -4.11 -0.94
C PRO A 159 -8.25 -2.94 -0.18
N GLU A 160 -9.54 -2.76 -0.40
CA GLU A 160 -10.34 -1.73 0.25
C GLU A 160 -10.42 -2.02 1.76
N ALA A 161 -9.85 -1.11 2.54
CA ALA A 161 -9.74 -1.22 3.98
C ALA A 161 -11.03 -0.74 4.66
N GLN A 162 -11.47 -1.47 5.67
CA GLN A 162 -12.60 -1.15 6.54
C GLN A 162 -12.17 -1.27 8.00
N TYR A 163 -12.81 -0.51 8.89
CA TYR A 163 -12.52 -0.53 10.33
C TYR A 163 -11.03 -0.28 10.63
N VAL A 164 -10.50 0.83 10.09
CA VAL A 164 -9.08 1.16 10.25
C VAL A 164 -8.79 1.58 11.68
N THR A 165 -7.74 1.01 12.26
CA THR A 165 -7.20 1.41 13.56
C THR A 165 -5.74 1.80 13.42
N LEU A 166 -5.31 2.83 14.15
CA LEU A 166 -3.91 3.26 14.22
C LEU A 166 -3.35 2.99 15.62
N ASP A 167 -2.10 2.54 15.66
CA ASP A 167 -1.36 2.29 16.90
C ASP A 167 0.01 3.00 16.85
N LEU A 168 0.52 3.40 18.02
CA LEU A 168 1.85 3.98 18.21
C LEU A 168 2.75 3.02 18.98
N SER A 169 4.01 2.94 18.58
CA SER A 169 5.09 2.35 19.35
C SER A 169 6.23 3.36 19.52
N THR A 170 6.73 3.45 20.75
CA THR A 170 7.87 4.30 21.14
C THR A 170 9.13 3.48 21.47
N ASP A 171 9.07 2.16 21.32
CA ASP A 171 10.12 1.20 21.71
C ASP A 171 10.58 0.33 20.53
N GLY A 172 10.56 0.90 19.32
CA GLY A 172 11.02 0.22 18.11
C GLY A 172 10.06 -0.81 17.53
N GLY A 173 8.82 -0.89 18.01
CA GLY A 173 7.78 -1.79 17.52
C GLY A 173 7.48 -2.98 18.44
N THR A 174 8.03 -2.99 19.66
CA THR A 174 7.86 -4.09 20.62
C THR A 174 6.49 -4.00 21.30
N ASN A 175 6.14 -2.82 21.83
CA ASN A 175 4.84 -2.54 22.42
C ASN A 175 4.06 -1.53 21.58
N TRP A 176 2.74 -1.70 21.54
CA TRP A 176 1.84 -0.89 20.73
C TRP A 176 0.68 -0.36 21.58
N THR A 177 0.49 0.96 21.56
CA THR A 177 -0.64 1.65 22.20
C THR A 177 -1.64 2.07 21.12
N SER A 178 -2.92 1.75 21.31
CA SER A 178 -3.98 2.17 20.38
C SER A 178 -4.13 3.70 20.40
N LEU A 179 -4.09 4.32 19.22
CA LEU A 179 -4.40 5.75 19.03
C LEU A 179 -5.88 5.98 18.74
N GLY A 180 -6.58 4.98 18.18
CA GLY A 180 -7.99 5.05 17.86
C GLY A 180 -8.34 4.61 16.44
N ALA A 181 -9.62 4.81 16.09
CA ALA A 181 -10.15 4.49 14.76
C ALA A 181 -9.89 5.62 13.77
N GLY A 182 -9.41 5.27 12.58
CA GLY A 182 -9.22 6.23 11.49
C GLY A 182 -10.55 6.69 10.89
N THR A 183 -10.59 7.94 10.43
CA THR A 183 -11.68 8.53 9.65
C THR A 183 -11.34 8.44 8.17
N ARG A 184 -12.35 8.18 7.33
CA ARG A 184 -12.17 8.07 5.87
C ARG A 184 -11.84 9.43 5.27
N ILE A 185 -10.87 9.47 4.36
CA ILE A 185 -10.53 10.64 3.52
C ILE A 185 -10.41 10.22 2.05
N PRO A 186 -10.38 11.16 1.10
CA PRO A 186 -10.02 10.85 -0.29
C PRO A 186 -8.69 10.09 -0.33
N GLY A 187 -8.69 8.92 -1.00
CA GLY A 187 -7.50 8.11 -1.16
C GLY A 187 -7.02 7.35 0.08
N GLY A 188 -7.76 7.35 1.21
CA GLY A 188 -7.33 6.58 2.38
C GLY A 188 -8.04 6.93 3.67
N TRP A 189 -7.27 6.93 4.75
CA TRP A 189 -7.75 7.12 6.12
C TRP A 189 -6.83 8.07 6.88
N GLU A 190 -7.37 8.83 7.82
CA GLU A 190 -6.59 9.68 8.71
C GLU A 190 -7.00 9.52 10.16
N LEU A 191 -6.13 9.94 11.07
CA LEU A 191 -6.49 10.19 12.45
C LEU A 191 -5.88 11.52 12.87
N THR A 192 -6.73 12.42 13.36
CA THR A 192 -6.39 13.78 13.79
C THR A 192 -6.57 13.94 15.30
N GLY A 193 -6.13 15.07 15.85
CA GLY A 193 -6.29 15.38 17.28
C GLY A 193 -5.34 14.59 18.19
N LEU A 194 -4.25 14.08 17.63
CA LEU A 194 -3.25 13.30 18.35
C LEU A 194 -2.25 14.19 19.10
N SER A 195 -1.47 13.59 20.00
CA SER A 195 -0.30 14.18 20.64
C SER A 195 0.86 13.20 20.55
N LEU A 196 1.48 13.14 19.36
CA LEU A 196 2.53 12.19 19.03
C LEU A 196 3.91 12.68 19.49
N PRO A 197 4.77 11.77 19.97
CA PRO A 197 6.17 12.11 20.26
C PRO A 197 6.93 12.53 18.99
N PRO A 198 8.11 13.17 19.13
CA PRO A 198 8.91 13.60 17.98
C PRO A 198 9.36 12.45 17.08
N THR A 199 9.49 11.25 17.61
CA THR A 199 9.87 10.05 16.85
C THR A 199 9.07 8.85 17.34
N GLY A 200 8.91 7.85 16.47
CA GLY A 200 8.28 6.59 16.84
C GLY A 200 7.98 5.72 15.63
N ARG A 201 7.14 4.71 15.84
CA ARG A 201 6.54 3.90 14.78
C ARG A 201 5.03 3.99 14.85
N ILE A 202 4.39 4.11 13.69
CA ILE A 202 2.96 3.98 13.55
C ILE A 202 2.65 2.66 12.84
N ARG A 203 1.56 2.04 13.25
CA ARG A 203 0.95 0.89 12.57
C ARG A 203 -0.49 1.21 12.22
N ALA A 204 -0.86 0.96 10.96
CA ALA A 204 -2.24 0.96 10.52
C ALA A 204 -2.70 -0.49 10.29
N ARG A 205 -3.87 -0.83 10.81
CA ARG A 205 -4.51 -2.15 10.64
C ARG A 205 -5.94 -1.97 10.15
N ALA A 206 -6.39 -2.88 9.29
CA ALA A 206 -7.76 -2.85 8.79
C ALA A 206 -8.27 -4.22 8.38
N ARG A 207 -9.59 -4.39 8.45
CA ARG A 207 -10.29 -5.51 7.83
C ARG A 207 -10.47 -5.25 6.34
N VAL A 208 -10.48 -6.32 5.55
CA VAL A 208 -10.80 -6.27 4.12
C VAL A 208 -11.84 -7.34 3.81
N ILE A 209 -12.66 -7.09 2.78
CA ILE A 209 -13.69 -8.03 2.34
C ILE A 209 -13.07 -9.09 1.45
N GLY A 210 -13.38 -10.36 1.71
CA GLY A 210 -12.96 -11.49 0.90
C GLY A 210 -13.59 -12.79 1.37
N GLY A 211 -13.04 -13.93 0.99
CA GLY A 211 -13.48 -15.23 1.48
C GLY A 211 -14.74 -15.77 0.79
N LYS A 212 -15.14 -16.99 1.19
CA LYS A 212 -16.35 -17.65 0.70
C LYS A 212 -17.60 -16.96 1.27
N ARG A 213 -18.55 -16.61 0.40
CA ARG A 213 -19.78 -15.86 0.73
C ARG A 213 -19.53 -14.51 1.42
N ASN A 214 -18.33 -13.94 1.24
CA ASN A 214 -17.86 -12.78 2.01
C ASN A 214 -17.86 -13.02 3.54
N GLY A 215 -17.85 -14.28 3.99
CA GLY A 215 -17.94 -14.64 5.40
C GLY A 215 -16.62 -14.58 6.17
N SER A 216 -15.51 -14.28 5.51
CA SER A 216 -14.20 -14.09 6.13
C SER A 216 -13.66 -12.70 5.82
N SER A 217 -13.18 -11.99 6.82
CA SER A 217 -12.46 -10.73 6.60
C SER A 217 -10.96 -10.97 6.66
N GLY A 218 -10.22 -10.52 5.64
CA GLY A 218 -8.76 -10.47 5.72
C GLY A 218 -8.29 -9.36 6.66
N LEU A 219 -7.03 -9.41 7.10
CA LEU A 219 -6.35 -8.32 7.79
C LEU A 219 -5.26 -7.77 6.88
N VAL A 220 -5.19 -6.45 6.74
CA VAL A 220 -4.04 -5.77 6.15
C VAL A 220 -3.41 -4.83 7.16
N GLU A 221 -2.08 -4.77 7.10
CA GLU A 221 -1.27 -4.02 8.04
C GLU A 221 -0.17 -3.25 7.30
N THR A 222 0.17 -2.08 7.81
CA THR A 222 1.34 -1.31 7.39
C THR A 222 1.98 -0.69 8.60
N MET A 223 3.30 -0.72 8.67
CA MET A 223 4.08 -0.06 9.71
C MET A 223 5.04 0.95 9.07
N ALA A 224 5.23 2.10 9.72
CA ALA A 224 6.17 3.12 9.30
C ALA A 224 6.84 3.74 10.52
N ALA A 225 8.16 3.89 10.46
CA ALA A 225 8.87 4.77 11.39
C ALA A 225 8.66 6.23 10.96
N TYR A 226 8.67 7.15 11.92
CA TYR A 226 8.55 8.58 11.65
C TYR A 226 9.47 9.40 12.54
N SER A 227 9.84 10.58 12.03
CA SER A 227 10.51 11.64 12.76
C SER A 227 9.87 12.97 12.37
N LEU A 228 9.37 13.69 13.36
CA LEU A 228 8.83 15.05 13.27
C LEU A 228 9.84 16.09 13.73
N ALA A 229 11.04 15.67 14.14
CA ALA A 229 12.10 16.58 14.50
C ALA A 229 12.45 17.43 13.26
N SER A 230 12.33 18.76 13.39
CA SER A 230 12.93 19.67 12.41
C SER A 230 14.43 19.40 12.43
N VAL A 231 14.98 18.85 11.34
CA VAL A 231 16.43 18.78 11.17
C VAL A 231 16.92 20.24 11.13
N PRO A 232 17.68 20.73 12.13
CA PRO A 232 18.21 22.08 12.08
C PRO A 232 19.05 22.24 10.81
N PRO A 233 19.07 23.44 10.20
CA PRO A 233 19.94 23.70 9.05
C PRO A 233 21.37 23.27 9.40
N ILE A 234 21.95 22.39 8.57
CA ILE A 234 23.33 21.95 8.79
C ILE A 234 24.25 23.11 8.45
N LYS A 235 24.93 23.63 9.47
CA LYS A 235 26.01 24.59 9.30
C LYS A 235 27.33 23.88 9.58
N LEU A 236 28.17 23.78 8.55
CA LEU A 236 29.54 23.31 8.72
C LEU A 236 30.32 24.30 9.59
N THR A 237 31.14 23.75 10.48
CA THR A 237 32.13 24.44 11.31
C THR A 237 33.53 23.96 10.92
N GLY A 238 34.55 24.79 11.12
CA GLY A 238 35.84 24.62 10.44
C GLY A 238 35.80 25.17 9.00
N PRO A 239 36.86 25.01 8.19
CA PRO A 239 37.80 23.89 8.17
C PRO A 239 38.97 23.95 9.17
N ASN A 240 39.35 22.78 9.70
CA ASN A 240 40.62 22.56 10.38
C ASN A 240 41.56 21.76 9.46
N ARG A 241 42.70 22.36 9.07
CA ARG A 241 43.73 21.66 8.30
C ARG A 241 44.60 20.82 9.24
N LEU A 242 44.68 19.52 8.98
CA LEU A 242 45.48 18.57 9.77
C LEU A 242 46.94 18.56 9.29
N GLY A 243 47.86 18.05 10.13
CA GLY A 243 49.30 18.01 9.83
C GLY A 243 49.68 17.19 8.59
N ASN A 244 48.81 16.27 8.17
CA ASN A 244 48.94 15.49 6.93
C ASN A 244 48.30 16.17 5.69
N GLY A 245 47.79 17.40 5.84
CA GLY A 245 47.14 18.15 4.77
C GLY A 245 45.67 17.83 4.51
N ALA A 246 45.09 16.86 5.23
CA ALA A 246 43.65 16.59 5.20
C ALA A 246 42.85 17.74 5.82
N PHE A 247 41.58 17.86 5.45
CA PHE A 247 40.67 18.85 5.99
C PHE A 247 39.60 18.19 6.85
N GLN A 248 39.47 18.63 8.09
CA GLN A 248 38.42 18.18 9.01
C GLN A 248 37.38 19.28 9.18
N PHE A 249 36.11 18.87 9.17
CA PHE A 249 34.95 19.73 9.36
C PHE A 249 34.10 19.19 10.50
N GLY A 250 33.43 20.09 11.20
CA GLY A 250 32.41 19.77 12.18
C GLY A 250 31.03 20.23 11.74
N PHE A 251 29.97 19.77 12.41
CA PHE A 251 28.64 20.40 12.40
C PHE A 251 27.85 19.93 13.63
N THR A 252 26.70 20.55 13.88
CA THR A 252 25.77 20.11 14.93
C THR A 252 24.44 19.72 14.33
N ASN A 253 23.84 18.62 14.82
CA ASN A 253 22.53 18.15 14.40
C ASN A 253 21.93 17.15 15.42
N LEU A 254 20.84 16.49 15.06
CA LEU A 254 20.16 15.48 15.88
C LEU A 254 21.13 14.33 16.23
N SER A 255 21.26 14.07 17.52
CA SER A 255 22.09 12.99 18.06
C SER A 255 21.55 11.61 17.65
N GLY A 256 22.43 10.63 17.44
CA GLY A 256 22.06 9.27 17.07
C GLY A 256 21.59 9.09 15.61
N VAL A 257 21.75 10.12 14.77
CA VAL A 257 21.40 10.09 13.35
C VAL A 257 22.65 9.94 12.50
N SER A 258 22.60 9.06 11.48
CA SER A 258 23.70 8.90 10.53
C SER A 258 23.62 9.94 9.42
N TYR A 259 24.68 10.73 9.25
CA TYR A 259 24.81 11.71 8.17
C TYR A 259 25.92 11.31 7.20
N THR A 260 25.73 11.58 5.91
CA THR A 260 26.75 11.32 4.89
C THR A 260 27.38 12.62 4.42
N ALA A 261 28.71 12.67 4.41
CA ALA A 261 29.47 13.79 3.85
C ALA A 261 29.86 13.50 2.40
N LEU A 262 29.57 14.45 1.51
CA LEU A 262 29.92 14.38 0.10
C LEU A 262 30.82 15.56 -0.29
N ALA A 263 31.71 15.33 -1.26
CA ALA A 263 32.57 16.35 -1.83
C ALA A 263 32.53 16.34 -3.37
N THR A 264 32.71 17.51 -3.98
CA THR A 264 32.90 17.67 -5.42
C THR A 264 33.91 18.78 -5.71
N THR A 265 34.52 18.74 -6.89
CA THR A 265 35.26 19.88 -7.47
C THR A 265 34.40 20.67 -8.46
N ASN A 266 33.21 20.15 -8.81
CA ASN A 266 32.30 20.75 -9.78
C ASN A 266 30.86 20.82 -9.23
N LEU A 267 30.39 22.03 -8.93
CA LEU A 267 29.04 22.29 -8.44
C LEU A 267 27.93 22.07 -9.48
N THR A 268 28.25 21.98 -10.77
CA THR A 268 27.23 21.75 -11.81
C THR A 268 26.78 20.29 -11.87
N LEU A 269 27.48 19.38 -11.18
CA LEU A 269 27.08 17.97 -11.09
C LEU A 269 25.88 17.81 -10.15
N PRO A 270 24.87 16.99 -10.53
CA PRO A 270 23.83 16.56 -9.61
C PRO A 270 24.44 16.00 -8.33
N SER A 271 23.82 16.26 -7.19
CA SER A 271 24.35 15.84 -5.88
C SER A 271 24.61 14.33 -5.82
N GLY A 272 23.80 13.50 -6.51
CA GLY A 272 24.00 12.06 -6.63
C GLY A 272 25.35 11.62 -7.22
N ASN A 273 26.07 12.53 -7.88
CA ASN A 273 27.35 12.28 -8.54
C ASN A 273 28.56 12.82 -7.74
N TRP A 274 28.34 13.38 -6.55
CA TRP A 274 29.42 13.86 -5.69
C TRP A 274 30.12 12.66 -5.01
N THR A 275 31.41 12.77 -4.76
CA THR A 275 32.20 11.73 -4.09
C THR A 275 31.77 11.62 -2.63
N VAL A 276 31.41 10.41 -2.19
CA VAL A 276 31.16 10.14 -0.77
C VAL A 276 32.51 10.10 -0.06
N LEU A 277 32.68 10.91 0.99
CA LEU A 277 33.90 10.94 1.79
C LEU A 277 33.89 9.85 2.86
N ASP A 278 32.83 9.81 3.67
CA ASP A 278 32.49 8.76 4.64
C ASP A 278 31.22 9.16 5.42
N LEU A 279 30.79 8.34 6.40
CA LEU A 279 29.83 8.75 7.42
C LEU A 279 30.43 9.80 8.34
N ALA A 280 29.66 10.85 8.64
CA ALA A 280 30.03 11.79 9.68
C ALA A 280 29.92 11.12 11.05
N MET A 281 31.01 11.16 11.81
CA MET A 281 31.12 10.54 13.13
C MET A 281 30.56 11.48 14.20
N GLU A 282 29.70 10.96 15.07
CA GLU A 282 29.24 11.69 16.26
C GLU A 282 30.33 11.64 17.34
N ILE A 283 30.92 12.80 17.66
CA ILE A 283 32.03 12.91 18.64
C ILE A 283 31.54 13.26 20.04
N SER A 284 30.36 13.87 20.14
CA SER A 284 29.59 14.07 21.36
C SER A 284 28.12 14.23 20.97
N PRO A 285 27.15 14.08 21.90
CA PRO A 285 25.73 14.14 21.56
C PRO A 285 25.37 15.39 20.72
N GLY A 286 24.99 15.16 19.47
CA GLY A 286 24.60 16.18 18.51
C GLY A 286 25.75 16.95 17.86
N GLN A 287 27.01 16.59 18.09
CA GLN A 287 28.19 17.15 17.42
C GLN A 287 28.86 16.10 16.54
N PHE A 288 29.04 16.43 15.27
CA PHE A 288 29.55 15.52 14.26
C PHE A 288 30.82 16.05 13.61
N GLN A 289 31.67 15.14 13.14
CA GLN A 289 32.88 15.44 12.38
C GLN A 289 33.04 14.53 11.16
N PHE A 290 33.64 15.05 10.09
CA PHE A 290 34.13 14.25 8.98
C PHE A 290 35.46 14.80 8.47
N THR A 291 36.24 13.93 7.81
CA THR A 291 37.56 14.28 7.28
C THR A 291 37.61 14.01 5.79
N ASP A 292 38.09 14.99 5.03
CA ASP A 292 38.46 14.84 3.63
C ASP A 292 39.98 14.64 3.50
N SER A 293 40.41 13.38 3.43
CA SER A 293 41.82 13.01 3.27
C SER A 293 42.39 13.38 1.90
N ALA A 294 41.54 13.42 0.88
CA ALA A 294 41.94 13.72 -0.49
C ALA A 294 41.92 15.21 -0.81
N ALA A 295 41.48 16.07 0.12
CA ALA A 295 41.45 17.53 -0.05
C ALA A 295 42.80 18.12 -0.49
N ILE A 296 43.92 17.53 -0.06
CA ILE A 296 45.28 17.97 -0.46
C ILE A 296 45.52 17.92 -1.98
N ASN A 297 44.77 17.08 -2.70
CA ASN A 297 44.93 16.88 -4.14
C ASN A 297 44.10 17.87 -4.97
N PHE A 298 43.30 18.74 -4.34
CA PHE A 298 42.36 19.61 -5.03
C PHE A 298 42.52 21.07 -4.59
N PRO A 299 42.66 22.03 -5.53
CA PRO A 299 42.78 23.45 -5.18
C PRO A 299 41.47 24.02 -4.61
N HIS A 300 40.32 23.47 -5.02
CA HIS A 300 39.00 23.81 -4.52
C HIS A 300 38.15 22.55 -4.35
N ARG A 301 37.38 22.52 -3.25
CA ARG A 301 36.42 21.46 -2.91
C ARG A 301 35.14 22.11 -2.39
N PHE A 302 34.00 21.53 -2.75
CA PHE A 302 32.70 21.86 -2.22
C PHE A 302 32.16 20.68 -1.43
N TYR A 303 31.41 20.96 -0.37
CA TYR A 303 30.95 19.96 0.59
C TYR A 303 29.43 20.03 0.77
N GLN A 304 28.80 18.88 0.91
CA GLN A 304 27.38 18.75 1.25
C GLN A 304 27.22 17.68 2.31
N ILE A 305 26.35 17.92 3.29
CA ILE A 305 25.90 16.91 4.24
C ILE A 305 24.47 16.53 3.90
N ARG A 306 24.20 15.24 3.80
CA ARG A 306 22.84 14.72 3.69
C ARG A 306 22.37 14.19 5.02
N SER A 307 21.19 14.64 5.42
CA SER A 307 20.36 13.92 6.39
C SER A 307 19.85 12.62 5.76
N PRO A 308 19.54 11.60 6.58
CA PRO A 308 18.84 10.42 6.10
C PRO A 308 17.47 10.73 5.50
#